data_AF-A0A3B9FPI2-F1
#
_entry.id   AF-A0A3B9FPI2-F1
#
_cell.length_a   1.000
_cell.length_b   1.000
_cell.length_c   1.000
_cell.angle_alpha   90.00
_cell.angle_beta   90.00
_cell.angle_gamma   90.00
#
_symmetry.space_group_name_H-M   'P 1'
#
loop_
_entity.id
_entity.type
_entity.pdbx_description
1 polymer ?
#
loop_
_entity_poly.entity_id
_entity_poly.type
_entity_poly.pdbx_seq_one_letter_code
_entity_poly.pdbx_strand_id
1 'polypeptide(L)'
;MTINASSPNPTRSWLQFWSRRPSRKTWAALPLLYMLFLQFLTGLPKPEGLREFDAHELLLRFSEEIFDYPFWLQDLSHLPLFLVLAWLWSWFLGPIDRLSSTLSNRAFQLSLGYGIFNEMIQAFIPQRFPSLGDVTMNALGVLLGLYLHSLLCRTQKGSGKPSARKT
;
A
#
# COMPACT_ATOMS: atom_id res chain seq x y z
N MET A 1 -26.98 29.96 30.02
CA MET A 1 -25.62 30.29 29.55
C MET A 1 -25.05 29.03 28.92
N THR A 2 -25.07 28.94 27.60
CA THR A 2 -24.60 27.80 26.80
C THR A 2 -23.13 27.96 26.47
N ILE A 3 -22.31 26.92 26.71
CA ILE A 3 -21.25 26.52 25.77
C ILE A 3 -21.13 24.99 25.82
N ASN A 4 -21.67 24.33 24.79
CA ASN A 4 -21.37 22.95 24.48
C ASN A 4 -20.06 22.93 23.69
N ALA A 5 -18.94 22.64 24.34
CA ALA A 5 -17.69 22.31 23.65
C ALA A 5 -17.68 20.79 23.42
N SER A 6 -18.21 20.34 22.28
CA SER A 6 -18.02 18.95 21.86
C SER A 6 -16.54 18.73 21.55
N SER A 7 -15.89 17.88 22.35
CA SER A 7 -14.49 17.52 22.11
C SER A 7 -14.34 16.96 20.67
N PRO A 8 -13.26 17.30 19.94
CA PRO A 8 -13.07 16.81 18.59
C PRO A 8 -12.97 15.28 18.60
N ASN A 9 -13.87 14.62 17.87
CA ASN A 9 -13.91 13.16 17.77
C ASN A 9 -12.57 12.65 17.17
N PRO A 10 -11.78 11.83 17.87
CA PRO A 10 -10.42 11.44 17.47
C PRO A 10 -10.37 10.70 16.12
N THR A 11 -11.47 10.05 15.73
CA THR A 11 -11.60 9.41 14.41
C THR A 11 -11.59 10.43 13.26
N ARG A 12 -12.14 11.63 13.48
CA ARG A 12 -12.13 12.72 12.48
C ARG A 12 -10.73 13.27 12.27
N SER A 13 -9.90 13.39 13.30
CA SER A 13 -8.51 13.84 13.14
C SER A 13 -7.65 12.83 12.37
N TRP A 14 -7.88 11.53 12.59
CA TRP A 14 -7.14 10.48 11.88
C TRP A 14 -7.46 10.41 10.38
N LEU A 15 -8.76 10.39 10.04
CA LEU A 15 -9.19 10.39 8.63
C LEU A 15 -8.78 11.69 7.91
N GLN A 16 -8.80 12.82 8.61
CA GLN A 16 -8.31 14.08 8.07
C GLN A 16 -6.82 14.03 7.74
N PHE A 17 -5.99 13.45 8.62
CA PHE A 17 -4.56 13.26 8.37
C PHE A 17 -4.31 12.51 7.05
N TRP A 18 -4.95 11.35 6.86
CA TRP A 18 -4.77 10.52 5.66
C TRP A 18 -5.42 11.09 4.39
N SER A 19 -6.37 12.02 4.54
CA SER A 19 -6.97 12.73 3.40
C SER A 19 -6.15 13.94 2.94
N ARG A 20 -5.30 14.49 3.81
CA ARG A 20 -4.53 15.71 3.52
C ARG A 20 -3.13 15.33 3.11
N ARG A 21 -2.72 15.80 1.93
CA ARG A 21 -1.36 15.63 1.43
C ARG A 21 -0.37 16.20 2.46
N PRO A 22 0.71 15.47 2.79
CA PRO A 22 1.73 15.98 3.69
C PRO A 22 2.41 17.22 3.11
N SER A 23 2.72 18.20 3.96
CA SER A 23 3.34 19.47 3.55
C SER A 23 4.85 19.38 3.33
N ARG A 24 5.53 18.46 4.02
CA ARG A 24 6.99 18.26 3.93
C ARG A 24 7.34 17.11 3.00
N LYS A 25 8.37 17.30 2.16
CA LYS A 25 8.87 16.25 1.24
C LYS A 25 9.46 15.04 1.96
N THR A 26 9.92 15.20 3.21
CA THR A 26 10.45 14.10 4.04
C THR A 26 9.43 12.98 4.28
N TRP A 27 8.13 13.25 4.14
CA TRP A 27 7.08 12.23 4.21
C TRP A 27 7.14 11.21 3.06
N ALA A 28 7.91 11.47 1.99
CA ALA A 28 8.24 10.44 1.00
C ALA A 28 8.95 9.23 1.63
N ALA A 29 9.60 9.41 2.79
CA ALA A 29 10.23 8.30 3.51
C ALA A 29 9.22 7.20 3.84
N LEU A 30 7.95 7.51 4.10
CA LEU A 30 6.97 6.50 4.48
C LEU A 30 6.69 5.48 3.35
N PRO A 31 6.26 5.88 2.14
CA PRO A 31 6.11 4.92 1.04
C PRO A 31 7.43 4.27 0.63
N LEU A 32 8.57 4.98 0.72
CA LEU A 32 9.88 4.40 0.39
C LEU A 32 10.30 3.30 1.38
N LEU A 33 10.18 3.54 2.68
CA LEU A 33 10.42 2.52 3.71
C LEU A 33 9.46 1.35 3.55
N TYR A 34 8.21 1.60 3.13
CA TYR A 34 7.26 0.54 2.83
C TYR A 34 7.69 -0.29 1.61
N MET A 35 8.24 0.32 0.56
CA MET A 35 8.84 -0.43 -0.56
C MET A 35 10.03 -1.27 -0.10
N LEU A 36 10.90 -0.76 0.78
CA LEU A 36 11.99 -1.56 1.34
C LEU A 36 11.46 -2.74 2.15
N PHE A 37 10.40 -2.53 2.92
CA PHE A 37 9.72 -3.59 3.66
C PHE A 37 9.14 -4.66 2.72
N LEU A 38 8.45 -4.26 1.65
CA LEU A 38 7.94 -5.19 0.64
C LEU A 38 9.07 -5.97 -0.01
N GLN A 39 10.14 -5.27 -0.42
CA GLN A 39 11.31 -5.90 -1.03
C GLN A 39 11.97 -6.92 -0.10
N PHE A 40 12.02 -6.63 1.20
CA PHE A 40 12.54 -7.57 2.20
C PHE A 40 11.62 -8.80 2.33
N LEU A 41 10.31 -8.59 2.41
CA LEU A 41 9.32 -9.66 2.60
C LEU A 41 9.24 -10.59 1.39
N THR A 42 9.07 -10.03 0.19
CA THR A 42 8.96 -10.81 -1.06
C THR A 42 10.32 -11.22 -1.60
N GLY A 43 11.39 -10.54 -1.17
CA GLY A 43 12.77 -10.82 -1.55
C GLY A 43 13.39 -12.01 -0.82
N LEU A 44 12.72 -12.52 0.21
CA LEU A 44 13.24 -13.62 1.02
C LEU A 44 13.20 -14.93 0.21
N PRO A 45 14.34 -15.64 0.09
CA PRO A 45 14.36 -16.97 -0.50
C PRO A 45 13.51 -17.95 0.30
N LYS A 46 12.98 -18.98 -0.38
CA LYS A 46 12.29 -20.08 0.31
C LYS A 46 13.25 -20.81 1.27
N PRO A 47 12.73 -21.51 2.30
CA PRO A 47 13.58 -22.21 3.27
C PRO A 47 14.59 -23.16 2.63
N GLU A 48 14.22 -23.83 1.53
CA GLU A 48 15.11 -24.73 0.79
C GLU A 48 16.33 -23.99 0.25
N GLY A 49 16.13 -22.82 -0.37
CA GLY A 49 17.21 -21.98 -0.86
C GLY A 49 18.11 -21.48 0.27
N LEU A 50 17.53 -21.09 1.40
CA LEU A 50 18.33 -20.64 2.56
C LEU A 50 19.20 -21.75 3.16
N ARG A 51 18.72 -23.00 3.17
CA ARG A 51 19.51 -24.16 3.61
C ARG A 51 20.69 -24.44 2.67
N GLU A 52 20.50 -24.26 1.36
CA GLU A 52 21.59 -24.44 0.37
C GLU A 52 22.73 -23.43 0.57
N PHE A 53 22.45 -22.21 1.06
CA PHE A 53 23.46 -21.18 1.32
C PHE A 53 24.02 -21.18 2.76
N ASP A 54 23.67 -22.18 3.58
CA ASP A 54 24.05 -22.23 5.01
C ASP A 54 23.67 -20.92 5.76
N ALA A 55 22.46 -20.42 5.49
CA ALA A 55 21.98 -19.17 6.06
C ALA A 55 21.77 -19.28 7.58
N HIS A 56 21.87 -18.15 8.27
CA HIS A 56 21.67 -18.09 9.72
C HIS A 56 20.27 -18.59 10.14
N GLU A 57 20.21 -19.33 11.26
CA GLU A 57 19.00 -20.01 11.73
C GLU A 57 17.80 -19.07 11.91
N LEU A 58 18.03 -17.83 12.35
CA LEU A 58 16.97 -16.84 12.50
C LEU A 58 16.28 -16.54 11.16
N LEU A 59 17.05 -16.42 10.07
CA LEU A 59 16.50 -16.15 8.73
C LEU A 59 15.76 -17.37 8.19
N LEU A 60 16.27 -18.58 8.48
CA LEU A 60 15.62 -19.83 8.09
C LEU A 60 14.24 -19.96 8.74
N ARG A 61 14.15 -19.82 10.07
CA ARG A 61 12.88 -19.89 10.81
C ARG A 61 11.91 -18.79 10.40
N PHE A 62 12.41 -17.59 10.16
CA PHE A 62 11.58 -16.49 9.68
C PHE A 62 11.00 -16.77 8.28
N SER A 63 11.81 -17.36 7.39
CA SER A 63 11.34 -17.82 6.09
C SER A 63 10.26 -18.89 6.25
N GLU A 64 10.52 -19.95 7.04
CA GLU A 64 9.54 -21.02 7.29
C GLU A 64 8.18 -20.46 7.71
N GLU A 65 8.16 -19.54 8.69
CA GLU A 65 6.92 -18.89 9.15
C GLU A 65 6.21 -18.08 8.04
N ILE A 66 6.96 -17.33 7.23
CA ILE A 66 6.40 -16.54 6.11
C ILE A 66 5.85 -17.43 5.00
N PHE A 67 6.30 -18.68 4.89
CA PHE A 67 5.84 -19.59 3.86
C PHE A 67 4.89 -20.67 4.38
N ASP A 68 4.62 -20.73 5.69
CA ASP A 68 3.78 -21.74 6.33
C ASP A 68 2.28 -21.48 6.13
N TYR A 69 1.89 -21.16 4.91
CA TYR A 69 0.48 -21.04 4.53
C TYR A 69 0.27 -21.36 3.03
N PRO A 70 -0.97 -21.72 2.64
CA PRO A 70 -1.25 -22.21 1.29
C PRO A 70 -0.89 -21.20 0.19
N PHE A 71 -0.45 -21.73 -0.96
CA PHE A 71 -0.04 -20.92 -2.12
C PHE A 71 -1.08 -19.86 -2.53
N TRP A 72 -2.38 -20.20 -2.58
CA TRP A 72 -3.42 -19.22 -2.94
C TRP A 72 -3.51 -18.05 -1.95
N LEU A 73 -3.21 -18.30 -0.68
CA LEU A 73 -3.22 -17.27 0.34
C LEU A 73 -1.94 -16.43 0.24
N GLN A 74 -0.82 -17.01 -0.23
CA GLN A 74 0.41 -16.28 -0.58
C GLN A 74 0.11 -15.27 -1.68
N ASP A 75 -0.48 -15.73 -2.79
CA ASP A 75 -0.91 -14.86 -3.88
C ASP A 75 -1.89 -13.79 -3.37
N LEU A 76 -2.87 -14.16 -2.54
CA LEU A 76 -3.84 -13.21 -2.00
C LEU A 76 -3.20 -12.15 -1.09
N SER A 77 -2.11 -12.48 -0.39
CA SER A 77 -1.40 -11.55 0.51
C SER A 77 -0.83 -10.33 -0.23
N HIS A 78 -0.56 -10.47 -1.53
CA HIS A 78 -0.13 -9.36 -2.38
C HIS A 78 -1.17 -8.25 -2.47
N LEU A 79 -2.46 -8.59 -2.47
CA LEU A 79 -3.53 -7.59 -2.57
C LEU A 79 -3.49 -6.55 -1.44
N PRO A 80 -3.53 -6.91 -0.14
CA PRO A 80 -3.45 -5.92 0.94
C PRO A 80 -2.10 -5.21 0.99
N LEU A 81 -1.00 -5.88 0.64
CA LEU A 81 0.34 -5.27 0.60
C LEU A 81 0.40 -4.12 -0.43
N PHE A 82 -0.03 -4.39 -1.65
CA PHE A 82 0.00 -3.39 -2.73
C PHE A 82 -1.11 -2.35 -2.63
N LEU A 83 -2.21 -2.66 -1.94
CA LEU A 83 -3.21 -1.67 -1.51
C LEU A 83 -2.58 -0.62 -0.61
N VAL A 84 -1.85 -1.03 0.44
CA VAL A 84 -1.19 -0.10 1.36
C VAL A 84 -0.13 0.72 0.62
N LEU A 85 0.67 0.09 -0.24
CA LEU A 85 1.66 0.82 -1.05
C LEU A 85 1.01 1.94 -1.87
N ALA A 86 -0.05 1.61 -2.61
CA ALA A 86 -0.74 2.55 -3.47
C ALA A 86 -1.46 3.64 -2.68
N TRP A 87 -2.02 3.29 -1.51
CA TRP A 87 -2.58 4.26 -0.58
C TRP A 87 -1.52 5.26 -0.11
N LEU A 88 -0.34 4.80 0.32
CA LEU A 88 0.74 5.66 0.81
C LEU A 88 1.27 6.59 -0.30
N TRP A 89 1.47 6.06 -1.50
CA TRP A 89 1.86 6.88 -2.64
C TRP A 89 0.77 7.88 -3.03
N SER A 90 -0.51 7.48 -3.00
CA SER A 90 -1.66 8.36 -3.27
C SER A 90 -1.79 9.46 -2.21
N TRP A 91 -1.55 9.15 -0.94
CA TRP A 91 -1.49 10.13 0.13
C TRP A 91 -0.38 11.17 -0.09
N PHE A 92 0.80 10.72 -0.53
CA PHE A 92 1.94 11.60 -0.76
C PHE A 92 1.88 12.40 -2.08
N LEU A 93 1.41 11.80 -3.16
CA LEU A 93 1.42 12.38 -4.52
C LEU A 93 0.08 12.97 -4.95
N GLY A 94 -1.02 12.51 -4.36
CA GLY A 94 -2.37 12.98 -4.61
C GLY A 94 -3.31 11.88 -5.14
N PRO A 95 -4.61 11.96 -4.81
CA PRO A 95 -5.63 11.01 -5.25
C PRO A 95 -5.89 11.07 -6.75
N ILE A 96 -6.54 10.05 -7.30
CA ILE A 96 -7.14 10.10 -8.63
C ILE A 96 -8.43 10.96 -8.60
N ASP A 97 -8.50 11.94 -9.52
CA ASP A 97 -9.69 12.79 -9.67
C ASP A 97 -10.81 12.06 -10.43
N ARG A 98 -10.45 11.31 -11.48
CA ARG A 98 -11.38 10.53 -12.32
C ARG A 98 -10.79 9.16 -12.64
N LEU A 99 -11.64 8.16 -12.87
CA LEU A 99 -11.16 6.81 -13.22
C LEU A 99 -10.36 6.82 -14.53
N SER A 100 -10.74 7.66 -15.50
CA SER A 100 -10.00 7.83 -16.76
C SER A 100 -8.59 8.42 -16.59
N SER A 101 -8.29 9.03 -15.44
CA SER A 101 -6.97 9.60 -15.13
C SER A 101 -6.03 8.62 -14.41
N THR A 102 -6.48 7.38 -14.15
CA THR A 102 -5.71 6.39 -13.37
C THR A 102 -4.34 6.11 -13.98
N LEU A 103 -4.27 5.88 -15.29
CA LEU A 103 -3.00 5.55 -15.98
C LEU A 103 -2.00 6.71 -15.97
N SER A 104 -2.47 7.96 -15.88
CA SER A 104 -1.63 9.16 -15.79
C SER A 104 -1.28 9.56 -14.35
N ASN A 105 -1.83 8.87 -13.35
CA ASN A 105 -1.57 9.16 -11.95
C ASN A 105 -0.21 8.58 -11.52
N ARG A 106 0.63 9.42 -10.91
CA ARG A 106 1.99 9.03 -10.51
C ARG A 106 2.01 7.95 -9.41
N ALA A 107 1.05 7.98 -8.49
CA ALA A 107 0.98 6.95 -7.44
C ALA A 107 0.61 5.58 -8.04
N PHE A 108 -0.27 5.55 -9.03
CA PHE A 108 -0.56 4.35 -9.83
C PHE A 108 0.69 3.85 -10.55
N GLN A 109 1.36 4.71 -11.33
CA GLN A 109 2.54 4.33 -12.11
C GLN A 109 3.67 3.79 -11.23
N LEU A 110 3.95 4.45 -10.10
CA LEU A 110 4.98 4.00 -9.17
C LEU A 110 4.61 2.68 -8.50
N SER A 111 3.38 2.52 -8.03
CA SER A 111 2.98 1.32 -7.28
C SER A 111 2.84 0.11 -8.20
N LEU A 112 2.26 0.28 -9.39
CA LEU A 112 2.15 -0.79 -10.38
C LEU A 112 3.52 -1.13 -10.96
N GLY A 113 4.32 -0.12 -11.33
CA GLY A 113 5.68 -0.31 -11.84
C GLY A 113 6.55 -1.03 -10.83
N TYR A 114 6.47 -0.65 -9.55
CA TYR A 114 7.14 -1.36 -8.48
C TYR A 114 6.62 -2.79 -8.30
N GLY A 115 5.31 -3.04 -8.36
CA GLY A 115 4.75 -4.39 -8.24
C GLY A 115 5.20 -5.33 -9.35
N ILE A 116 5.28 -4.83 -10.58
CA ILE A 116 5.84 -5.60 -11.70
C ILE A 116 7.34 -5.85 -11.46
N PHE A 117 8.10 -4.82 -11.11
CA PHE A 117 9.53 -4.93 -10.85
C PHE A 117 9.84 -5.91 -9.71
N ASN A 118 9.11 -5.82 -8.60
CA ASN A 118 9.22 -6.68 -7.44
C ASN A 118 9.01 -8.15 -7.81
N GLU A 119 8.06 -8.41 -8.71
CA GLU A 119 7.80 -9.75 -9.22
C GLU A 119 8.88 -10.26 -10.17
N MET A 120 9.39 -9.39 -11.06
CA MET A 120 10.47 -9.78 -11.97
C MET A 120 11.78 -10.05 -11.24
N ILE A 121 12.04 -9.37 -10.13
CA ILE A 121 13.20 -9.66 -9.27
C ILE A 121 13.17 -11.08 -8.72
N GLN A 122 11.99 -11.68 -8.52
CA GLN A 122 11.88 -13.06 -8.02
C GLN A 122 12.64 -14.06 -8.90
N ALA A 123 12.84 -13.78 -10.19
CA ALA A 123 13.64 -14.61 -11.09
C ALA A 123 15.12 -14.75 -10.67
N PHE A 124 15.62 -13.82 -9.85
CA PHE A 124 16.99 -13.83 -9.34
C PHE A 124 17.09 -14.31 -7.88
N ILE A 125 15.95 -14.67 -7.27
CA ILE A 125 15.91 -15.13 -5.88
C ILE A 125 15.82 -16.66 -5.87
N PRO A 126 16.71 -17.35 -5.12
CA PRO A 126 16.71 -18.80 -5.05
C PRO A 126 15.34 -19.37 -4.66
N GLN A 127 14.90 -20.38 -5.41
CA GLN A 127 13.63 -21.10 -5.20
C GLN A 127 12.36 -20.21 -5.28
N ARG A 128 12.48 -19.02 -5.88
CA ARG A 128 11.35 -18.14 -6.21
C ARG A 128 11.17 -18.09 -7.73
N PHE A 129 9.94 -17.83 -8.15
CA PHE A 129 9.58 -17.75 -9.57
C PHE A 129 8.56 -16.64 -9.77
N PRO A 130 8.71 -15.80 -10.82
CA PRO A 130 7.70 -14.82 -11.16
C PRO A 130 6.34 -15.49 -11.42
N SER A 131 5.29 -15.00 -10.78
CA SER A 131 3.91 -15.49 -10.88
C SER A 131 3.00 -14.46 -11.52
N LEU A 132 2.21 -14.90 -12.51
CA LEU A 132 1.14 -14.06 -13.06
C LEU A 132 0.03 -13.80 -12.02
N GLY A 133 -0.17 -14.73 -11.08
CA GLY A 133 -1.09 -14.56 -9.95
C GLY A 133 -0.68 -13.36 -9.09
N ASP A 134 0.60 -13.28 -8.74
CA ASP A 134 1.15 -12.19 -7.93
C ASP A 134 1.09 -10.85 -8.67
N VAL A 135 1.46 -10.78 -9.95
CA VAL A 135 1.27 -9.56 -10.76
C VAL A 135 -0.18 -9.10 -10.76
N THR A 136 -1.12 -10.04 -10.89
CA THR A 136 -2.56 -9.75 -10.90
C THR A 136 -3.01 -9.21 -9.54
N MET A 137 -2.60 -9.85 -8.44
CA MET A 137 -2.95 -9.42 -7.08
C MET A 137 -2.30 -8.08 -6.71
N ASN A 138 -1.06 -7.84 -7.14
CA ASN A 138 -0.39 -6.54 -7.04
C ASN A 138 -1.23 -5.46 -7.73
N ALA A 139 -1.65 -5.69 -8.98
CA ALA A 139 -2.44 -4.74 -9.75
C ALA A 139 -3.81 -4.45 -9.11
N LEU A 140 -4.51 -5.50 -8.64
CA LEU A 140 -5.79 -5.36 -7.94
C LEU A 140 -5.62 -4.57 -6.64
N GLY A 141 -4.59 -4.87 -5.86
CA GLY A 141 -4.23 -4.13 -4.66
C GLY A 141 -4.00 -2.64 -4.96
N VAL A 142 -3.19 -2.34 -5.97
CA VAL A 142 -2.90 -0.95 -6.38
C VAL A 142 -4.18 -0.18 -6.76
N LEU A 143 -5.02 -0.78 -7.60
CA LEU A 143 -6.29 -0.17 -8.03
C LEU A 143 -7.21 0.09 -6.84
N LEU A 144 -7.34 -0.88 -5.93
CA LEU A 144 -8.17 -0.76 -4.75
C LEU A 144 -7.64 0.32 -3.78
N GLY A 145 -6.33 0.35 -3.53
CA GLY A 145 -5.70 1.34 -2.64
C GLY A 145 -5.89 2.78 -3.13
N LEU A 146 -5.69 3.01 -4.43
CA LEU A 146 -5.96 4.30 -5.05
C LEU A 146 -7.42 4.70 -4.94
N TYR A 147 -8.32 3.76 -5.26
CA TYR A 147 -9.75 4.01 -5.22
C TYR A 147 -10.21 4.41 -3.81
N LEU A 148 -9.82 3.63 -2.79
CA LEU A 148 -10.21 3.89 -1.41
C LEU A 148 -9.62 5.22 -0.88
N HIS A 149 -8.36 5.54 -1.22
CA HIS A 149 -7.75 6.82 -0.84
C HIS A 149 -8.45 8.01 -1.50
N SER A 150 -8.78 7.89 -2.79
CA SER A 150 -9.57 8.88 -3.51
C SER A 150 -10.96 9.07 -2.93
N LEU A 151 -11.62 7.99 -2.54
CA LEU A 151 -12.93 8.03 -1.89
C LEU A 151 -12.86 8.80 -0.57
N LEU A 152 -11.85 8.50 0.27
CA LEU A 152 -11.60 9.23 1.51
C LEU A 152 -11.42 10.74 1.25
N CYS A 153 -10.57 11.11 0.29
CA CYS A 153 -10.30 12.50 -0.06
C CYS A 153 -11.56 13.25 -0.52
N ARG A 154 -12.45 12.60 -1.29
CA ARG A 154 -13.71 13.19 -1.77
C ARG A 154 -14.70 13.44 -0.63
N THR A 155 -14.85 12.46 0.27
CA THR A 155 -15.74 12.57 1.43
C THR A 155 -15.34 13.74 2.33
N GLN A 156 -14.03 13.94 2.57
CA GLN A 156 -13.55 15.05 3.41
C GLN A 156 -13.74 16.43 2.75
N LYS A 157 -13.66 16.54 1.41
CA LYS A 157 -14.00 17.78 0.69
C LYS A 157 -15.49 18.11 0.78
N GLY A 158 -16.36 17.11 0.71
CA GLY A 158 -17.83 17.27 0.78
C GLY A 158 -18.32 17.78 2.14
N SER A 159 -17.71 17.32 3.24
CA SER A 159 -18.07 17.74 4.61
C SER A 159 -17.67 19.19 4.97
N GLY A 160 -16.92 19.89 4.11
CA GLY A 160 -16.45 21.26 4.33
C GLY A 160 -17.32 22.37 3.74
N LYS A 161 -18.41 22.05 3.01
CA LYS A 161 -19.33 23.09 2.50
C LYS A 161 -20.40 23.41 3.56
N PRO A 162 -20.52 24.66 4.04
CA PRO A 162 -21.66 25.06 4.85
C PRO A 162 -22.93 24.89 4.01
N SER A 163 -23.94 24.23 4.57
CA SER A 163 -25.29 24.26 4.03
C SER A 163 -25.74 25.72 4.00
N ALA A 164 -25.79 26.33 2.81
CA ALA A 164 -26.46 27.60 2.60
C ALA A 164 -27.95 27.36 2.85
N ARG A 165 -28.34 27.48 4.11
CA ARG A 165 -29.75 27.47 4.52
C ARG A 165 -30.37 28.73 3.91
N LYS A 166 -31.10 28.55 2.82
CA LYS A 166 -31.96 29.59 2.25
C LYS A 166 -32.98 29.97 3.33
N THR A 167 -32.87 31.20 3.82
CA THR A 167 -33.95 31.93 4.49
C THR A 167 -34.97 32.37 3.45
#